data_AF-A0A975S2L9-F1
#
_entry.id   AF-A0A975S2L9-F1
#
_cell.length_a   1.000
_cell.length_b   1.000
_cell.length_c   1.000
_cell.angle_alpha   90.00
_cell.angle_beta   90.00
_cell.angle_gamma   90.00
#
_symmetry.space_group_name_H-M   'P 1'
#
loop_
_entity.id
_entity.type
_entity.pdbx_description
1 polymer ?
#
loop_
_entity_poly.entity_id
_entity_poly.type
_entity_poly.pdbx_seq_one_letter_code
_entity_poly.pdbx_strand_id
1 'polypeptide(L)'
;MIAILRAWALAFVLLTLLYWLLRIYFRSTRREALEKRYDAGGVEGPRDAYIEAGMRDYGKSLKLKLIWLVYILPMTAIAVTIYFVNYD
;
A
#
# COMPACT_ATOMS: atom_id res chain seq x y z
N MET A 1 26.22 -13.34 -15.00
CA MET A 1 25.51 -12.05 -14.86
C MET A 1 24.01 -12.13 -15.18
N ILE A 2 23.57 -12.88 -16.21
CA ILE A 2 22.14 -12.94 -16.62
C ILE A 2 21.19 -13.53 -15.55
N ALA A 3 21.64 -14.52 -14.77
CA ALA A 3 20.80 -15.17 -13.76
C ALA A 3 20.36 -14.20 -12.64
N ILE A 4 21.27 -13.33 -12.18
CA ILE A 4 20.98 -12.31 -11.16
C ILE A 4 19.96 -11.32 -11.71
N LEU A 5 20.16 -10.81 -12.95
CA LEU A 5 19.21 -9.88 -13.59
C LEU A 5 17.80 -10.47 -13.70
N ARG A 6 17.67 -11.76 -14.04
CA ARG A 6 16.37 -12.45 -14.08
C ARG A 6 15.71 -12.55 -12.70
N ALA A 7 16.48 -12.87 -11.66
CA ALA A 7 15.95 -12.95 -10.30
C ALA A 7 15.45 -11.57 -9.82
N TRP A 8 16.19 -10.49 -10.11
CA TRP A 8 15.78 -9.12 -9.82
C TRP A 8 14.51 -8.72 -10.58
N ALA A 9 14.39 -9.08 -11.85
CA ALA A 9 13.18 -8.83 -12.64
C ALA A 9 11.96 -9.53 -12.03
N LEU A 10 12.09 -10.81 -11.65
CA LEU A 10 11.02 -11.55 -11.00
C LEU A 10 10.63 -10.94 -9.64
N ALA A 11 11.62 -10.57 -8.81
CA ALA A 11 11.36 -9.92 -7.54
C ALA A 11 10.62 -8.59 -7.72
N PHE A 12 11.01 -7.77 -8.70
CA PHE A 12 10.35 -6.51 -9.02
C PHE A 12 8.90 -6.70 -9.46
N VAL A 13 8.63 -7.70 -10.30
CA VAL A 13 7.26 -8.05 -10.73
C VAL A 13 6.42 -8.47 -9.52
N LEU A 14 6.93 -9.35 -8.66
CA LEU A 14 6.24 -9.80 -7.47
C LEU A 14 5.92 -8.64 -6.50
N LEU A 15 6.90 -7.77 -6.25
CA LEU A 15 6.69 -6.57 -5.42
C LEU A 15 5.64 -5.64 -6.00
N THR A 16 5.63 -5.49 -7.31
CA THR A 16 4.63 -4.67 -8.00
C THR A 16 3.24 -5.27 -7.89
N LEU A 17 3.09 -6.57 -8.10
CA LEU A 17 1.81 -7.25 -7.89
C LEU A 17 1.33 -7.09 -6.45
N LEU A 18 2.21 -7.29 -5.46
CA LEU A 18 1.88 -7.14 -4.05
C LEU A 18 1.46 -5.72 -3.70
N TYR A 19 2.17 -4.72 -4.22
CA TYR A 19 1.81 -3.30 -4.05
C TYR A 19 0.40 -3.02 -4.57
N TRP A 20 0.06 -3.50 -5.77
CA TRP A 20 -1.27 -3.31 -6.35
C TRP A 20 -2.36 -4.00 -5.54
N LEU A 21 -2.14 -5.24 -5.10
CA LEU A 21 -3.07 -5.98 -4.25
C LEU A 21 -3.36 -5.24 -2.95
N LEU A 22 -2.31 -4.78 -2.25
CA LEU A 22 -2.46 -4.03 -1.00
C LEU A 22 -3.19 -2.70 -1.22
N ARG A 23 -2.88 -2.00 -2.31
CA ARG A 23 -3.57 -0.74 -2.67
C ARG A 23 -5.06 -0.95 -2.88
N ILE A 24 -5.44 -2.02 -3.58
CA ILE A 24 -6.86 -2.35 -3.82
C ILE A 24 -7.53 -2.77 -2.50
N TYR A 25 -6.90 -3.67 -1.75
CA TYR A 25 -7.40 -4.17 -0.48
C TYR A 25 -7.70 -3.04 0.50
N PHE A 26 -6.72 -2.16 0.78
CA PHE A 26 -6.93 -1.07 1.74
C PHE A 26 -8.00 -0.07 1.28
N ARG A 27 -8.07 0.22 -0.03
CA ARG A 27 -9.12 1.08 -0.58
C ARG A 27 -10.50 0.46 -0.38
N SER A 28 -10.62 -0.84 -0.63
CA SER A 28 -11.87 -1.61 -0.47
C SER A 28 -12.33 -1.61 0.99
N THR A 29 -11.47 -2.02 1.92
CA THR A 29 -11.81 -2.06 3.35
C THR A 29 -12.14 -0.69 3.90
N ARG A 30 -11.46 0.38 3.44
CA ARG A 30 -11.78 1.74 3.89
C ARG A 30 -13.17 2.17 3.42
N ARG A 31 -13.51 1.90 2.17
CA ARG A 31 -14.84 2.17 1.63
C ARG A 31 -15.91 1.39 2.41
N GLU A 32 -15.70 0.10 2.60
CA GLU A 32 -16.61 -0.75 3.38
C GLU A 32 -16.79 -0.25 4.82
N ALA A 33 -15.73 0.23 5.46
CA ALA A 33 -15.82 0.81 6.80
C ALA A 33 -16.64 2.11 6.83
N LEU A 34 -16.56 2.95 5.78
CA LEU A 34 -17.40 4.15 5.65
C LEU A 34 -18.86 3.79 5.43
N GLU A 35 -19.11 2.80 4.57
CA GLU A 35 -20.44 2.26 4.29
C GLU A 35 -21.10 1.73 5.56
N LYS A 36 -20.41 0.84 6.29
CA LYS A 36 -20.88 0.32 7.58
C LYS A 36 -21.16 1.42 8.61
N ARG A 37 -20.36 2.48 8.61
CA ARG A 37 -20.52 3.60 9.56
C ARG A 37 -21.71 4.48 9.22
N TYR A 38 -22.00 4.66 7.93
CA TYR A 38 -23.21 5.33 7.48
C TYR A 38 -24.45 4.48 7.81
N ASP A 39 -24.39 3.18 7.53
CA ASP A 39 -25.50 2.25 7.76
C ASP A 39 -25.78 2.05 9.26
N ALA A 40 -24.79 2.26 10.13
CA ALA A 40 -24.94 2.25 11.59
C ALA A 40 -25.70 3.47 12.16
N GLY A 41 -26.01 4.46 11.32
CA GLY A 41 -26.74 5.67 11.71
C GLY A 41 -25.85 6.77 12.33
N GLY A 42 -26.42 7.97 12.46
CA GLY A 42 -25.71 9.14 13.01
C GLY A 42 -24.89 9.95 12.01
N VAL A 43 -25.08 9.71 10.71
CA VAL A 43 -24.51 10.51 9.62
C VAL A 43 -25.65 11.15 8.83
N GLU A 44 -25.64 12.46 8.71
CA GLU A 44 -26.62 13.21 7.93
C GLU A 44 -26.19 13.40 6.47
N GLY A 45 -27.16 13.51 5.57
CA GLY A 45 -26.95 13.75 4.15
C GLY A 45 -26.86 12.47 3.31
N PRO A 46 -26.68 12.59 1.98
CA PRO A 46 -26.67 11.45 1.08
C PRO A 46 -25.44 10.57 1.26
N ARG A 47 -25.66 9.24 1.26
CA ARG A 47 -24.63 8.20 1.43
C ARG A 47 -23.39 8.40 0.54
N ASP A 48 -23.61 8.72 -0.73
CA ASP A 48 -22.53 8.88 -1.70
C ASP A 48 -21.63 10.06 -1.37
N ALA A 49 -22.20 11.19 -0.92
CA ALA A 49 -21.42 12.36 -0.54
C ALA A 49 -20.55 12.10 0.70
N TYR A 50 -21.07 11.35 1.68
CA TYR A 50 -20.31 10.96 2.86
C TYR A 50 -19.13 10.04 2.50
N ILE A 51 -19.39 9.01 1.68
CA ILE A 51 -18.35 8.08 1.24
C ILE A 51 -17.30 8.81 0.41
N GLU A 52 -17.69 9.67 -0.53
CA GLU A 52 -16.75 10.41 -1.37
C GLU A 52 -15.86 11.34 -0.53
N ALA A 53 -16.44 12.08 0.42
CA ALA A 53 -15.69 12.92 1.34
C ALA A 53 -14.69 12.10 2.17
N GLY A 54 -15.13 10.99 2.76
CA GLY A 54 -14.27 10.08 3.53
C GLY A 54 -13.14 9.45 2.70
N MET A 55 -13.38 9.21 1.41
CA MET A 55 -12.39 8.68 0.48
C MET A 55 -11.40 9.76 -0.01
N ARG A 56 -11.81 11.03 -0.14
CA ARG A 56 -10.90 12.16 -0.42
C ARG A 56 -9.89 12.36 0.69
N ASP A 57 -10.33 12.26 1.95
CA ASP A 57 -9.43 12.36 3.10
C ASP A 57 -8.50 11.14 3.21
N TYR A 58 -9.01 9.94 2.90
CA TYR A 58 -8.16 8.75 2.83
C TYR A 58 -7.03 8.92 1.80
N GLY A 59 -7.32 9.56 0.66
CA GLY A 59 -6.35 9.93 -0.37
C GLY A 59 -5.13 10.72 0.13
N LYS A 60 -5.32 11.51 1.19
CA LYS A 60 -4.25 12.34 1.80
C LYS A 60 -3.55 11.67 2.99
N SER A 61 -4.02 10.49 3.40
CA SER A 61 -3.59 9.85 4.65
C SER A 61 -2.24 9.14 4.54
N LEU A 62 -1.55 9.03 5.69
CA LEU A 62 -0.32 8.25 5.88
C LEU A 62 -0.45 6.78 5.42
N LYS A 63 -1.67 6.23 5.34
CA LYS A 63 -1.90 4.85 4.92
C LYS A 63 -1.47 4.60 3.47
N LEU A 64 -1.67 5.57 2.57
CA LEU A 64 -1.16 5.49 1.20
C LEU A 64 0.36 5.59 1.14
N LYS A 65 0.97 6.39 2.04
CA LYS A 65 2.43 6.46 2.19
C LYS A 65 3.00 5.14 2.71
N LEU A 66 2.28 4.43 3.58
CA LEU A 66 2.70 3.13 4.10
C LEU A 66 2.82 2.04 3.03
N ILE A 67 2.03 2.10 1.95
CA ILE A 67 2.13 1.12 0.85
C ILE A 67 3.49 1.23 0.14
N TRP A 68 4.13 2.39 0.15
CA TRP A 68 5.50 2.55 -0.38
C TRP A 68 6.53 1.72 0.40
N LEU A 69 6.25 1.35 1.66
CA LEU A 69 7.13 0.44 2.41
C LEU A 69 7.29 -0.91 1.72
N VAL A 70 6.33 -1.35 0.91
CA VAL A 70 6.46 -2.58 0.11
C VAL A 70 7.70 -2.54 -0.79
N TYR A 71 8.08 -1.35 -1.28
CA TYR A 71 9.30 -1.16 -2.07
C TYR A 71 10.49 -0.74 -1.22
N ILE A 72 10.29 0.16 -0.26
CA ILE A 72 11.39 0.71 0.55
C ILE A 72 12.00 -0.39 1.42
N LEU A 73 11.18 -1.21 2.07
CA LEU A 73 11.64 -2.24 3.02
C LEU A 73 12.59 -3.27 2.38
N PRO A 74 12.29 -3.89 1.21
CA PRO A 74 13.22 -4.80 0.56
C PRO A 74 14.48 -4.07 0.04
N MET A 75 14.36 -2.84 -0.48
CA MET A 75 15.53 -2.09 -0.95
C MET A 75 16.47 -1.75 0.21
N THR A 76 15.93 -1.31 1.35
CA THR A 76 16.70 -1.04 2.56
C THR A 76 17.32 -2.32 3.10
N ALA A 77 16.59 -3.44 3.13
CA ALA A 77 17.13 -4.72 3.56
C ALA A 77 18.34 -5.14 2.71
N ILE A 78 18.25 -5.04 1.39
CA ILE A 78 19.35 -5.34 0.48
C ILE A 78 20.54 -4.40 0.71
N ALA A 79 20.30 -3.09 0.83
CA ALA A 79 21.36 -2.11 1.10
C ALA A 79 22.07 -2.39 2.43
N VAL A 80 21.31 -2.71 3.48
CA VAL A 80 21.83 -3.08 4.80
C VAL A 80 22.63 -4.38 4.72
N THR A 81 22.14 -5.40 4.03
CA THR A 81 22.89 -6.65 3.81
C THR A 81 24.20 -6.40 3.08
N ILE A 82 24.19 -5.60 2.01
CA ILE A 82 25.41 -5.25 1.27
C ILE A 82 26.40 -4.53 2.18
N TYR A 83 25.93 -3.58 2.99
CA TYR A 83 26.75 -2.86 3.97
C TYR A 83 27.39 -3.83 4.96
N PHE A 84 26.61 -4.63 5.68
CA PHE A 84 27.17 -5.55 6.70
C PHE A 84 28.07 -6.65 6.12
N VAL A 85 27.85 -7.08 4.87
CA VAL A 85 28.69 -8.11 4.24
C VAL A 85 29.98 -7.54 3.64
N ASN A 86 29.99 -6.27 3.20
CA ASN A 86 31.20 -5.62 2.64
C ASN A 86 31.94 -4.72 3.64
N TYR A 87 31.31 -4.38 4.75
CA TYR A 87 31.95 -3.61 5.80
C TYR A 87 32.73 -4.60 6.68
N ASP A 88 34.03 -4.72 6.36
CA ASP A 88 35.04 -5.32 7.25
C ASP A 88 35.08 -4.61 8.61
#